data_AF-F8KR61-F1
#
_entry.id   AF-F8KR61-F1
#
_cell.length_a   1.000
_cell.length_b   1.000
_cell.length_c   1.000
_cell.angle_alpha   90.00
_cell.angle_beta   90.00
_cell.angle_gamma   90.00
#
_symmetry.space_group_name_H-M   'P 1'
#
loop_
_entity.id
_entity.type
_entity.pdbx_description
1 polymer ?
#
loop_
_entity_poly.entity_id
_entity_poly.type
_entity_poly.pdbx_seq_one_letter_code
_entity_poly.pdbx_strand_id
1 'polypeptide(L)'
;MKGEKQHFERYKEMGKIDYCTYFVKNYLAFNFYCKVRFEGKDKVKQDRDYIDALKDDQKTQNRFLEYFEEHTDFLGLLKKFDKILEDSSVTHKSRLVSFKSVQVRSVQQGAWSKTSNGVTYTLEIHSGRVSDNMLDLSVKVQTKNAKHSIERRTFDIEGYEFESALNRQGLNKHQIDKTKSLFRERLDGRVENIAKLIHRSDKNMLDESNRELIYRGLIEILYQLRNALLHSDVRPWDQSIQKVYEQATLILQEVLEFLPF
;
A
#
# COMPACT_ATOMS: atom_id res chain seq x y z
N MET A 1 -33.18 -34.00 -19.68
CA MET A 1 -32.91 -33.78 -18.24
C MET A 1 -31.44 -33.66 -17.84
N LYS A 2 -30.55 -34.67 -18.00
CA LYS A 2 -29.13 -34.55 -17.55
C LYS A 2 -28.32 -33.46 -18.30
N GLY A 3 -28.53 -33.32 -19.60
CA GLY A 3 -27.87 -32.28 -20.42
C GLY A 3 -28.36 -30.86 -20.14
N GLU A 4 -29.69 -30.68 -19.99
CA GLU A 4 -30.29 -29.37 -19.68
C GLU A 4 -29.82 -28.81 -18.34
N LYS A 5 -29.65 -29.69 -17.33
CA LYS A 5 -29.10 -29.28 -16.03
C LYS A 5 -27.65 -28.81 -16.13
N GLN A 6 -26.81 -29.46 -16.95
CA GLN A 6 -25.45 -29.00 -17.22
C GLN A 6 -25.42 -27.68 -17.99
N HIS A 7 -26.32 -27.48 -18.95
CA HIS A 7 -26.44 -26.21 -19.66
C HIS A 7 -26.85 -25.07 -18.73
N PHE A 8 -27.84 -25.30 -17.85
CA PHE A 8 -28.28 -24.30 -16.87
C PHE A 8 -27.15 -23.89 -15.91
N GLU A 9 -26.43 -24.85 -15.32
CA GLU A 9 -25.30 -24.52 -14.43
C GLU A 9 -24.21 -23.73 -15.17
N ARG A 10 -23.92 -24.08 -16.42
CA ARG A 10 -22.96 -23.33 -17.25
C ARG A 10 -23.42 -21.90 -17.53
N TYR A 11 -24.69 -21.68 -17.88
CA TYR A 11 -25.22 -20.33 -18.06
C TYR A 11 -25.25 -19.52 -16.77
N LYS A 12 -25.56 -20.16 -15.64
CA LYS A 12 -25.51 -19.55 -14.32
C LYS A 12 -24.09 -19.13 -13.93
N GLU A 13 -23.08 -19.91 -14.30
CA GLU A 13 -21.68 -19.53 -14.14
C GLU A 13 -21.28 -18.38 -15.05
N MET A 14 -21.69 -18.40 -16.32
CA MET A 14 -21.43 -17.33 -17.29
C MET A 14 -22.13 -16.00 -16.95
N GLY A 15 -23.26 -16.05 -16.24
CA GLY A 15 -24.00 -14.87 -15.79
C GLY A 15 -23.41 -14.17 -14.55
N LYS A 16 -22.36 -14.72 -13.94
CA LYS A 16 -21.71 -14.08 -12.79
C LYS A 16 -20.95 -12.84 -13.27
N ILE A 17 -21.08 -11.74 -12.52
CA ILE A 17 -20.34 -10.51 -12.76
C ILE A 17 -18.86 -10.77 -12.50
N ASP A 18 -18.00 -10.41 -13.45
CA ASP A 18 -16.55 -10.44 -13.29
C ASP A 18 -16.04 -9.11 -12.74
N TYR A 19 -15.99 -9.00 -11.41
CA TYR A 19 -15.59 -7.77 -10.74
C TYR A 19 -14.12 -7.42 -10.96
N CYS A 20 -13.25 -8.37 -11.29
CA CYS A 20 -11.87 -8.07 -11.69
C CYS A 20 -11.84 -7.21 -12.96
N THR A 21 -12.65 -7.56 -13.95
CA THR A 21 -12.77 -6.77 -15.20
C THR A 21 -13.37 -5.38 -14.94
N TYR A 22 -14.41 -5.27 -14.11
CA TYR A 22 -14.99 -3.97 -13.73
C TYR A 22 -14.00 -3.09 -12.96
N PHE A 23 -13.25 -3.68 -12.02
CA PHE A 23 -12.19 -2.98 -11.30
C PHE A 23 -11.14 -2.40 -12.25
N VAL A 24 -10.65 -3.21 -13.21
CA VAL A 24 -9.67 -2.74 -14.22
C VAL A 24 -10.23 -1.57 -15.02
N LYS A 25 -11.50 -1.65 -15.47
CA LYS A 25 -12.15 -0.58 -16.21
C LYS A 25 -12.18 0.73 -15.42
N ASN A 26 -12.60 0.69 -14.16
CA ASN A 26 -12.64 1.87 -13.29
C ASN A 26 -11.22 2.39 -13.00
N TYR A 27 -10.26 1.48 -12.83
CA TYR A 27 -8.87 1.85 -12.59
C TYR A 27 -8.23 2.53 -13.80
N LEU A 28 -8.59 2.14 -15.03
CA LEU A 28 -8.14 2.83 -16.23
C LEU A 28 -8.63 4.29 -16.28
N ALA A 29 -9.88 4.54 -15.88
CA ALA A 29 -10.41 5.90 -15.75
C ALA A 29 -9.65 6.70 -14.67
N PHE A 30 -9.43 6.08 -13.51
CA PHE A 30 -8.64 6.66 -12.42
C PHE A 30 -7.21 6.99 -12.84
N ASN A 31 -6.54 6.08 -13.56
CA ASN A 31 -5.19 6.29 -14.09
C ASN A 31 -5.17 7.42 -15.13
N PHE A 32 -6.17 7.48 -16.01
CA PHE A 32 -6.30 8.56 -16.98
C PHE A 32 -6.47 9.92 -16.30
N TYR A 33 -7.31 10.00 -15.26
CA TYR A 33 -7.41 11.20 -14.43
C TYR A 33 -6.06 11.63 -13.86
N CYS A 34 -5.32 10.69 -13.26
CA CYS A 34 -4.01 10.99 -12.69
C CYS A 34 -3.04 11.51 -13.75
N LYS A 35 -3.05 10.93 -14.95
CA LYS A 35 -2.26 11.42 -16.08
C LYS A 35 -2.64 12.85 -16.43
N VAL A 36 -3.89 13.11 -16.76
CA VAL A 36 -4.35 14.47 -17.13
C VAL A 36 -4.00 15.51 -16.06
N ARG A 37 -4.11 15.16 -14.78
CA ARG A 37 -3.88 16.10 -13.67
C ARG A 37 -2.40 16.36 -13.34
N PHE A 38 -1.51 15.40 -13.62
CA PHE A 38 -0.11 15.47 -13.16
C PHE A 38 0.94 15.32 -14.27
N GLU A 39 0.53 14.98 -15.50
CA GLU A 39 1.42 14.88 -16.65
C GLU A 39 2.07 16.24 -16.97
N GLY A 40 3.35 16.21 -17.34
CA GLY A 40 4.16 17.41 -17.57
C GLY A 40 4.76 18.06 -16.31
N LYS A 41 4.50 17.54 -15.10
CA LYS A 41 5.22 17.96 -13.89
C LYS A 41 6.58 17.27 -13.80
N ASP A 42 7.66 18.02 -13.51
CA ASP A 42 9.09 17.60 -13.58
C ASP A 42 9.49 16.30 -12.86
N LYS A 43 8.61 15.76 -11.99
CA LYS A 43 8.87 14.59 -11.14
C LYS A 43 8.00 13.36 -11.45
N VAL A 44 7.07 13.45 -12.39
CA VAL A 44 6.07 12.40 -12.65
C VAL A 44 6.42 11.67 -13.95
N LYS A 45 6.95 10.45 -13.84
CA LYS A 45 7.44 9.68 -15.00
C LYS A 45 6.87 8.27 -15.08
N GLN A 46 6.36 7.73 -13.96
CA GLN A 46 5.84 6.36 -13.88
C GLN A 46 4.54 6.32 -13.09
N ASP A 47 3.79 5.21 -13.23
CA ASP A 47 2.52 4.95 -12.51
C ASP A 47 2.62 5.26 -11.01
N ARG A 48 3.74 4.91 -10.35
CA ARG A 48 3.93 5.19 -8.92
C ARG A 48 4.01 6.69 -8.61
N ASP A 49 4.67 7.48 -9.45
CA ASP A 49 4.81 8.91 -9.23
C ASP A 49 3.44 9.62 -9.30
N TYR A 50 2.53 9.13 -10.15
CA TYR A 50 1.15 9.62 -10.21
C TYR A 50 0.38 9.36 -8.92
N ILE A 51 0.54 8.17 -8.34
CA ILE A 51 -0.10 7.80 -7.07
C ILE A 51 0.45 8.63 -5.91
N ASP A 52 1.76 8.81 -5.84
CA ASP A 52 2.37 9.63 -4.79
C ASP A 52 1.96 11.11 -4.96
N ALA A 53 1.90 11.63 -6.19
CA ALA A 53 1.40 12.98 -6.46
C ALA A 53 -0.07 13.16 -6.08
N LEU A 54 -0.93 12.17 -6.34
CA LEU A 54 -2.34 12.20 -5.96
C LEU A 54 -2.53 12.17 -4.43
N LYS A 55 -1.75 11.35 -3.73
CA LYS A 55 -1.76 11.30 -2.26
C LYS A 55 -1.38 12.64 -1.62
N ASP A 56 -0.57 13.45 -2.31
CA ASP A 56 -0.11 14.76 -1.86
C ASP A 56 -0.91 15.95 -2.46
N ASP A 57 -1.87 15.72 -3.35
CA ASP A 57 -2.67 16.78 -3.97
C ASP A 57 -3.74 17.31 -3.00
N GLN A 58 -3.58 18.57 -2.56
CA GLN A 58 -4.51 19.17 -1.57
C GLN A 58 -5.93 19.31 -2.11
N LYS A 59 -6.11 19.62 -3.41
CA LYS A 59 -7.46 19.78 -4.00
C LYS A 59 -8.23 18.46 -3.90
N THR A 60 -7.59 17.34 -4.23
CA THR A 60 -8.20 16.01 -4.14
C THR A 60 -8.42 15.57 -2.69
N GLN A 61 -7.45 15.84 -1.80
CA GLN A 61 -7.61 15.56 -0.36
C GLN A 61 -8.82 16.30 0.23
N ASN A 62 -8.97 17.60 -0.04
CA ASN A 62 -10.10 18.37 0.46
C ASN A 62 -11.43 17.81 -0.06
N ARG A 63 -11.51 17.42 -1.34
CA ARG A 63 -12.70 16.78 -1.89
C ARG A 63 -13.01 15.45 -1.24
N PHE A 64 -11.98 14.64 -0.96
CA PHE A 64 -12.16 13.43 -0.18
C PHE A 64 -12.70 13.76 1.21
N LEU A 65 -12.20 14.78 1.91
CA LEU A 65 -12.67 15.15 3.24
C LEU A 65 -14.13 15.60 3.21
N GLU A 66 -14.52 16.44 2.24
CA GLU A 66 -15.91 16.85 1.99
C GLU A 66 -16.80 15.61 1.77
N TYR A 67 -16.44 14.78 0.80
CA TYR A 67 -17.18 13.55 0.48
C TYR A 67 -17.27 12.62 1.70
N PHE A 68 -16.14 12.45 2.40
CA PHE A 68 -16.04 11.61 3.58
C PHE A 68 -17.04 12.09 4.61
N GLU A 69 -17.17 13.39 4.87
CA GLU A 69 -18.15 13.97 5.81
C GLU A 69 -19.60 13.79 5.36
N GLU A 70 -19.90 14.05 4.10
CA GLU A 70 -21.26 13.98 3.53
C GLU A 70 -21.83 12.55 3.51
N HIS A 71 -20.97 11.54 3.31
CA HIS A 71 -21.38 10.15 3.14
C HIS A 71 -21.15 9.35 4.43
N THR A 72 -22.19 9.24 5.27
CA THR A 72 -22.11 8.54 6.57
C THR A 72 -21.76 7.06 6.44
N ASP A 73 -22.16 6.42 5.34
CA ASP A 73 -22.02 4.98 5.13
C ASP A 73 -20.63 4.60 4.60
N PHE A 74 -19.84 5.56 4.13
CA PHE A 74 -18.54 5.31 3.53
C PHE A 74 -17.55 4.64 4.49
N LEU A 75 -17.57 5.02 5.77
CA LEU A 75 -16.77 4.34 6.80
C LEU A 75 -17.19 2.87 6.98
N GLY A 76 -18.49 2.59 6.86
CA GLY A 76 -19.02 1.22 6.88
C GLY A 76 -18.53 0.39 5.68
N LEU A 77 -18.48 1.01 4.49
CA LEU A 77 -17.93 0.40 3.29
C LEU A 77 -16.43 0.08 3.45
N LEU A 78 -15.64 1.00 4.02
CA LEU A 78 -14.23 0.77 4.33
C LEU A 78 -14.01 -0.36 5.34
N LYS A 79 -14.81 -0.43 6.41
CA LYS A 79 -14.76 -1.53 7.40
C LYS A 79 -15.03 -2.88 6.75
N LYS A 80 -16.04 -2.94 5.88
CA LYS A 80 -16.38 -4.16 5.13
C LYS A 80 -15.26 -4.55 4.18
N PHE A 81 -14.66 -3.58 3.51
CA PHE A 81 -13.56 -3.79 2.59
C PHE A 81 -12.32 -4.34 3.30
N ASP A 82 -11.91 -3.74 4.41
CA ASP A 82 -10.79 -4.23 5.23
C ASP A 82 -11.00 -5.67 5.69
N LYS A 83 -12.19 -5.99 6.20
CA LYS A 83 -12.52 -7.36 6.63
C LYS A 83 -12.40 -8.37 5.49
N ILE A 84 -12.99 -8.08 4.33
CA ILE A 84 -12.94 -8.99 3.17
C ILE A 84 -11.50 -9.16 2.65
N LEU A 85 -10.72 -8.09 2.68
CA LEU A 85 -9.32 -8.10 2.28
C LEU A 85 -8.48 -9.00 3.20
N GLU A 86 -8.68 -8.90 4.53
CA GLU A 86 -8.04 -9.77 5.52
C GLU A 86 -8.42 -11.24 5.34
N ASP A 87 -9.72 -11.53 5.19
CA ASP A 87 -10.24 -12.89 5.05
C ASP A 87 -9.72 -13.58 3.77
N SER A 88 -9.45 -12.81 2.71
CA SER A 88 -9.06 -13.34 1.40
C SER A 88 -7.54 -13.51 1.23
N SER A 89 -6.73 -12.98 2.16
CA SER A 89 -5.27 -13.09 2.15
C SER A 89 -4.61 -12.71 0.81
N VAL A 90 -5.10 -11.65 0.16
CA VAL A 90 -4.59 -11.21 -1.15
C VAL A 90 -3.11 -10.84 -1.02
N THR A 91 -2.27 -11.44 -1.86
CA THR A 91 -0.85 -11.11 -1.88
C THR A 91 -0.44 -10.42 -3.18
N HIS A 92 0.51 -9.49 -3.07
CA HIS A 92 1.28 -8.97 -4.20
C HIS A 92 2.77 -9.21 -3.91
N LYS A 93 3.51 -9.87 -4.82
CA LYS A 93 4.93 -10.23 -4.62
C LYS A 93 5.22 -10.87 -3.24
N SER A 94 4.38 -11.82 -2.83
CA SER A 94 4.47 -12.53 -1.53
C SER A 94 4.18 -11.68 -0.28
N ARG A 95 3.55 -10.51 -0.42
CA ARG A 95 3.11 -9.67 0.71
C ARG A 95 1.61 -9.52 0.76
N LEU A 96 1.07 -9.59 1.96
CA LEU A 96 -0.33 -9.36 2.21
C LEU A 96 -0.69 -7.89 1.93
N VAL A 97 -1.66 -7.68 1.05
CA VAL A 97 -2.31 -6.37 0.86
C VAL A 97 -3.26 -6.18 2.03
N SER A 98 -3.04 -5.18 2.90
CA SER A 98 -3.91 -4.91 4.05
C SER A 98 -3.81 -3.48 4.55
N PHE A 99 -4.85 -2.99 5.25
CA PHE A 99 -4.81 -1.69 5.92
C PHE A 99 -3.96 -1.65 7.20
N LYS A 100 -3.34 -2.76 7.61
CA LYS A 100 -2.53 -2.82 8.85
C LYS A 100 -1.12 -2.25 8.69
N SER A 101 -0.59 -2.19 7.47
CA SER A 101 0.77 -1.74 7.16
C SER A 101 0.79 -1.06 5.79
N VAL A 102 0.43 0.22 5.75
CA VAL A 102 0.22 0.97 4.50
C VAL A 102 1.17 2.13 4.37
N GLN A 103 1.83 2.27 3.21
CA GLN A 103 2.70 3.40 2.91
C GLN A 103 1.91 4.67 2.54
N VAL A 104 1.55 5.45 3.55
CA VAL A 104 0.79 6.70 3.41
C VAL A 104 1.62 7.88 2.90
N ARG A 105 2.95 7.83 3.04
CA ARG A 105 3.87 8.88 2.57
C ARG A 105 5.09 8.31 1.86
N SER A 106 5.67 9.10 0.96
CA SER A 106 6.92 8.74 0.31
C SER A 106 8.08 8.68 1.31
N VAL A 107 8.95 7.67 1.15
CA VAL A 107 10.18 7.56 1.93
C VAL A 107 11.28 8.33 1.19
N GLN A 108 11.75 9.44 1.76
CA GLN A 108 12.77 10.24 1.08
C GLN A 108 14.11 9.50 1.06
N GLN A 109 14.85 9.65 -0.03
CA GLN A 109 16.21 9.15 -0.19
C GLN A 109 17.19 9.90 0.72
N GLY A 110 18.33 9.27 1.00
CA GLY A 110 19.39 9.87 1.80
C GLY A 110 20.14 8.85 2.65
N ALA A 111 21.18 9.32 3.31
CA ALA A 111 21.95 8.55 4.29
C ALA A 111 21.74 9.13 5.69
N TRP A 112 21.53 8.25 6.66
CA TRP A 112 21.37 8.59 8.07
C TRP A 112 22.36 7.79 8.88
N SER A 113 23.08 8.48 9.77
CA SER A 113 24.06 7.83 10.64
C SER A 113 23.80 8.18 12.09
N LYS A 114 23.92 7.18 12.97
CA LYS A 114 23.83 7.33 14.42
C LYS A 114 25.03 6.66 15.05
N THR A 115 25.69 7.33 15.98
CA THR A 115 26.83 6.75 16.70
C THR A 115 26.41 6.41 18.12
N SER A 116 26.74 5.20 18.58
CA SER A 116 26.47 4.74 19.94
C SER A 116 27.56 3.76 20.39
N ASN A 117 28.13 3.98 21.58
CA ASN A 117 29.19 3.14 22.16
C ASN A 117 30.39 2.92 21.22
N GLY A 118 30.79 3.96 20.48
CA GLY A 118 31.90 3.88 19.53
C GLY A 118 31.60 3.07 18.25
N VAL A 119 30.34 2.72 18.02
CA VAL A 119 29.86 2.08 16.79
C VAL A 119 29.00 3.07 16.01
N THR A 120 29.30 3.25 14.72
CA THR A 120 28.52 4.06 13.79
C THR A 120 27.61 3.16 12.98
N TYR A 121 26.30 3.45 13.01
CA TYR A 121 25.25 2.76 12.27
C TYR A 121 24.78 3.70 11.16
N THR A 122 24.96 3.31 9.91
CA THR A 122 24.54 4.08 8.74
C THR A 122 23.49 3.29 7.96
N LEU A 123 22.35 3.92 7.72
CA LEU A 123 21.30 3.46 6.82
C LEU A 123 21.22 4.42 5.64
N GLU A 124 21.31 3.92 4.42
CA GLU A 124 21.23 4.74 3.21
C GLU A 124 20.12 4.20 2.31
N ILE A 125 19.08 5.01 2.08
CA ILE A 125 17.97 4.69 1.19
C ILE A 125 18.28 5.29 -0.18
N HIS A 126 18.53 4.39 -1.14
CA HIS A 126 18.83 4.71 -2.53
C HIS A 126 17.55 4.96 -3.33
N SER A 127 16.46 4.26 -2.97
CA SER A 127 15.14 4.50 -3.52
C SER A 127 14.05 4.12 -2.53
N GLY A 128 13.24 5.10 -2.15
CA GLY A 128 11.94 4.89 -1.52
C GLY A 128 10.77 4.83 -2.51
N ARG A 129 11.09 4.78 -3.81
CA ARG A 129 10.14 4.74 -4.94
C ARG A 129 9.95 3.35 -5.52
N VAL A 130 10.58 2.33 -4.93
CA VAL A 130 10.37 0.99 -5.45
C VAL A 130 8.89 0.71 -5.21
N SER A 131 8.16 0.50 -6.31
CA SER A 131 6.75 0.12 -6.26
C SER A 131 6.58 -0.96 -5.20
N ASP A 132 5.42 -0.97 -4.53
CA ASP A 132 5.00 -2.13 -3.74
C ASP A 132 5.61 -2.22 -2.33
N ASN A 133 5.60 -1.10 -1.56
CA ASN A 133 6.01 -1.11 -0.15
C ASN A 133 7.48 -1.58 0.03
N MET A 134 8.34 -1.25 -0.94
CA MET A 134 9.72 -1.70 -1.04
C MET A 134 10.70 -0.55 -0.86
N LEU A 135 11.78 -0.80 -0.12
CA LEU A 135 12.88 0.14 0.06
C LEU A 135 14.19 -0.44 -0.44
N ASP A 136 14.79 0.23 -1.40
CA ASP A 136 16.15 -0.05 -1.83
C ASP A 136 17.11 0.70 -0.92
N LEU A 137 17.85 -0.05 -0.09
CA LEU A 137 18.73 0.51 0.93
C LEU A 137 20.02 -0.27 1.07
N SER A 138 21.00 0.37 1.69
CA SER A 138 22.23 -0.25 2.16
C SER A 138 22.46 0.06 3.63
N VAL A 139 23.12 -0.85 4.33
CA VAL A 139 23.45 -0.70 5.75
C VAL A 139 24.95 -0.79 5.92
N LYS A 140 25.52 0.08 6.75
CA LYS A 140 26.91 -0.03 7.20
C LYS A 140 26.94 0.07 8.72
N VAL A 141 27.58 -0.90 9.37
CA VAL A 141 27.86 -0.88 10.82
C VAL A 141 29.36 -0.90 11.00
N GLN A 142 29.91 0.19 11.54
CA GLN A 142 31.35 0.39 11.66
C GLN A 142 31.74 0.55 13.13
N THR A 143 32.68 -0.28 13.57
CA THR A 143 33.36 -0.18 14.86
C THR A 143 34.80 0.28 14.63
N LYS A 144 35.58 0.45 15.71
CA LYS A 144 37.03 0.71 15.59
C LYS A 144 37.80 -0.41 14.86
N ASN A 145 37.34 -1.66 14.97
CA ASN A 145 38.11 -2.84 14.57
C ASN A 145 37.44 -3.68 13.47
N ALA A 146 36.18 -3.39 13.15
CA ALA A 146 35.38 -4.20 12.23
C ALA A 146 34.36 -3.33 11.48
N LYS A 147 34.11 -3.69 10.22
CA LYS A 147 33.11 -3.07 9.35
C LYS A 147 32.23 -4.17 8.78
N HIS A 148 30.94 -4.07 9.02
CA HIS A 148 29.91 -4.92 8.44
C HIS A 148 29.07 -4.08 7.49
N SER A 149 28.71 -4.63 6.34
CA SER A 149 27.86 -3.91 5.39
C SER A 149 26.92 -4.85 4.65
N ILE A 150 25.67 -4.44 4.59
CA ILE A 150 24.71 -4.98 3.65
C ILE A 150 24.78 -4.07 2.42
N GLU A 151 25.25 -4.64 1.31
CA GLU A 151 25.23 -3.97 0.02
C GLU A 151 23.80 -3.61 -0.38
N ARG A 152 23.68 -2.69 -1.33
CA ARG A 152 22.41 -2.18 -1.83
C ARG A 152 21.46 -3.33 -2.18
N ARG A 153 20.34 -3.40 -1.48
CA ARG A 153 19.32 -4.43 -1.63
C ARG A 153 17.95 -3.87 -1.31
N THR A 154 16.95 -4.43 -1.97
CA THR A 154 15.54 -4.10 -1.73
C THR A 154 14.99 -4.91 -0.55
N PHE A 155 14.32 -4.23 0.37
CA PHE A 155 13.69 -4.80 1.56
C PHE A 155 12.23 -4.36 1.69
N ASP A 156 11.45 -5.19 2.37
CA ASP A 156 10.12 -4.84 2.84
C ASP A 156 10.15 -3.71 3.88
N ILE A 157 9.14 -2.84 3.83
CA ILE A 157 8.88 -1.90 4.93
C ILE A 157 8.52 -2.60 6.25
N GLU A 158 8.02 -3.83 6.23
CA GLU A 158 7.73 -4.60 7.45
C GLU A 158 9.03 -5.04 8.18
N GLY A 159 10.13 -5.14 7.43
CA GLY A 159 11.48 -5.39 7.93
C GLY A 159 11.82 -6.84 8.21
N TYR A 160 11.04 -7.83 7.76
CA TYR A 160 11.34 -9.25 7.96
C TYR A 160 12.56 -9.70 7.16
N GLU A 161 12.63 -9.32 5.87
CA GLU A 161 13.79 -9.64 5.04
C GLU A 161 15.01 -8.83 5.51
N PHE A 162 14.77 -7.62 5.99
CA PHE A 162 15.79 -6.74 6.55
C PHE A 162 16.43 -7.34 7.80
N GLU A 163 15.62 -7.83 8.74
CA GLU A 163 16.10 -8.53 9.94
C GLU A 163 16.87 -9.80 9.57
N SER A 164 16.34 -10.60 8.65
CA SER A 164 17.01 -11.80 8.16
C SER A 164 18.36 -11.49 7.51
N ALA A 165 18.47 -10.37 6.80
CA ALA A 165 19.73 -9.92 6.22
C ALA A 165 20.73 -9.45 7.29
N LEU A 166 20.29 -8.71 8.32
CA LEU A 166 21.13 -8.29 9.44
C LEU A 166 21.71 -9.48 10.21
N ASN A 167 20.89 -10.50 10.48
CA ASN A 167 21.31 -11.70 11.20
C ASN A 167 22.43 -12.47 10.46
N ARG A 168 22.50 -12.36 9.12
CA ARG A 168 23.54 -13.00 8.30
C ARG A 168 24.89 -12.26 8.30
N GLN A 169 24.96 -11.04 8.84
CA GLN A 169 26.17 -10.21 8.80
C GLN A 169 27.14 -10.45 9.98
N GLY A 170 26.83 -11.39 10.88
CA GLY A 170 27.65 -11.63 12.08
C GLY A 170 27.60 -10.48 13.09
N LEU A 171 26.57 -9.63 13.02
CA LEU A 171 26.32 -8.56 13.98
C LEU A 171 25.85 -9.14 15.30
N ASN A 172 26.24 -8.51 16.42
CA ASN A 172 25.68 -8.87 17.71
C ASN A 172 24.24 -8.35 17.87
N LYS A 173 23.50 -8.90 18.83
CA LYS A 173 22.09 -8.54 19.08
C LYS A 173 21.87 -7.04 19.27
N HIS A 174 22.76 -6.36 20.01
CA HIS A 174 22.64 -4.93 20.23
C HIS A 174 22.80 -4.11 18.94
N GLN A 175 23.73 -4.51 18.07
CA GLN A 175 23.94 -3.88 16.76
C GLN A 175 22.76 -4.11 15.81
N ILE A 176 22.19 -5.32 15.83
CA ILE A 176 20.97 -5.65 15.09
C ILE A 176 19.82 -4.77 15.57
N ASP A 177 19.57 -4.74 16.89
CA ASP A 177 18.48 -3.97 17.49
C ASP A 177 18.64 -2.46 17.22
N LYS A 178 19.86 -1.93 17.27
CA LYS A 178 20.12 -0.51 16.98
C LYS A 178 19.87 -0.19 15.51
N THR A 179 20.31 -1.06 14.59
CA THR A 179 20.05 -0.90 13.17
C THR A 179 18.55 -1.00 12.85
N LYS A 180 17.84 -1.95 13.47
CA LYS A 180 16.37 -2.06 13.38
C LYS A 180 15.67 -0.81 13.91
N SER A 181 16.15 -0.23 15.02
CA SER A 181 15.57 1.01 15.56
C SER A 181 15.74 2.17 14.59
N LEU A 182 16.90 2.30 13.93
CA LEU A 182 17.15 3.34 12.94
C LEU A 182 16.27 3.15 11.69
N PHE A 183 16.07 1.90 11.26
CA PHE A 183 15.14 1.58 10.18
C PHE A 183 13.70 1.95 10.52
N ARG A 184 13.21 1.58 11.71
CA ARG A 184 11.86 1.93 12.19
C ARG A 184 11.67 3.43 12.34
N GLU A 185 12.64 4.13 12.92
CA GLU A 185 12.64 5.61 13.03
C GLU A 185 12.50 6.26 11.65
N ARG A 186 13.03 5.62 10.60
CA ARG A 186 12.90 6.13 9.24
C ARG A 186 11.53 5.87 8.61
N LEU A 187 10.88 4.79 9.01
CA LEU A 187 9.52 4.44 8.55
C LEU A 187 8.42 5.15 9.33
N ASP A 188 8.73 5.67 10.51
CA ASP A 188 7.80 6.37 11.38
C ASP A 188 7.10 7.52 10.66
N GLY A 189 5.77 7.58 10.80
CA GLY A 189 4.92 8.55 10.11
C GLY A 189 4.77 8.36 8.60
N ARG A 190 5.31 7.27 8.02
CA ARG A 190 5.26 6.94 6.58
C ARG A 190 4.54 5.64 6.30
N VAL A 191 4.62 4.70 7.23
CA VAL A 191 3.89 3.44 7.22
C VAL A 191 2.96 3.42 8.41
N GLU A 192 1.67 3.27 8.16
CA GLU A 192 0.64 3.42 9.20
C GLU A 192 -0.31 2.22 9.21
N ASN A 193 -0.84 1.95 10.41
CA ASN A 193 -1.94 1.01 10.59
C ASN A 193 -3.27 1.77 10.49
N ILE A 194 -3.79 1.85 9.27
CA ILE A 194 -5.03 2.54 8.95
C ILE A 194 -6.26 1.74 9.38
N ALA A 195 -6.15 0.41 9.49
CA ALA A 195 -7.24 -0.43 9.98
C ALA A 195 -7.74 0.03 11.36
N LYS A 196 -6.83 0.46 12.26
CA LYS A 196 -7.22 1.04 13.57
C LYS A 196 -8.08 2.29 13.46
N LEU A 197 -7.90 3.09 12.41
CA LEU A 197 -8.70 4.29 12.15
C LEU A 197 -10.05 3.93 11.54
N ILE A 198 -10.04 3.03 10.55
CA ILE A 198 -11.24 2.52 9.88
C ILE A 198 -12.20 1.87 10.88
N HIS A 199 -11.69 1.11 11.84
CA HIS A 199 -12.51 0.40 12.84
C HIS A 199 -12.95 1.25 14.03
N ARG A 200 -12.71 2.56 14.04
CA ARG A 200 -13.29 3.43 15.08
C ARG A 200 -14.82 3.38 15.03
N SER A 201 -15.43 3.37 16.21
CA SER A 201 -16.88 3.24 16.37
C SER A 201 -17.64 4.42 15.78
N ASP A 202 -17.07 5.63 15.91
CA ASP A 202 -17.66 6.88 15.48
C ASP A 202 -16.70 7.66 14.57
N LYS A 203 -17.23 8.09 13.43
CA LYS A 203 -16.58 8.94 12.42
C LYS A 203 -16.20 10.31 12.99
N ASN A 204 -16.96 10.84 13.94
CA ASN A 204 -16.68 12.12 14.59
C ASN A 204 -15.42 12.08 15.48
N MET A 205 -14.95 10.89 15.83
CA MET A 205 -13.69 10.71 16.56
C MET A 205 -12.46 10.74 15.63
N LEU A 206 -12.64 10.84 14.33
CA LEU A 206 -11.56 11.01 13.36
C LEU A 206 -11.37 12.49 13.12
N ASP A 207 -10.27 13.05 13.60
CA ASP A 207 -9.83 14.38 13.18
C ASP A 207 -9.42 14.39 11.70
N GLU A 208 -9.16 15.58 11.17
CA GLU A 208 -8.76 15.78 9.77
C GLU A 208 -7.51 14.98 9.40
N SER A 209 -6.50 14.95 10.27
CA SER A 209 -5.26 14.22 10.03
C SER A 209 -5.49 12.71 9.91
N ASN A 210 -6.36 12.14 10.74
CA ASN A 210 -6.75 10.73 10.63
C ASN A 210 -7.48 10.44 9.31
N ARG A 211 -8.34 11.36 8.85
CA ARG A 211 -9.06 11.22 7.59
C ARG A 211 -8.11 11.32 6.39
N GLU A 212 -7.12 12.21 6.43
CA GLU A 212 -6.04 12.26 5.43
C GLU A 212 -5.24 10.96 5.36
N LEU A 213 -4.94 10.35 6.51
CA LEU A 213 -4.27 9.06 6.56
C LEU A 213 -5.12 7.94 5.95
N ILE A 214 -6.45 7.95 6.18
CA ILE A 214 -7.39 7.03 5.54
C ILE A 214 -7.37 7.22 4.02
N TYR A 215 -7.44 8.46 3.53
CA TYR A 215 -7.35 8.76 2.09
C TYR A 215 -6.07 8.19 1.48
N ARG A 216 -4.92 8.53 2.06
CA ARG A 216 -3.61 8.09 1.57
C ARG A 216 -3.50 6.57 1.58
N GLY A 217 -4.02 5.93 2.63
CA GLY A 217 -4.04 4.48 2.75
C GLY A 217 -4.95 3.82 1.72
N LEU A 218 -6.14 4.39 1.49
CA LEU A 218 -7.09 3.88 0.51
C LEU A 218 -6.52 3.89 -0.91
N ILE A 219 -5.94 5.01 -1.33
CA ILE A 219 -5.30 5.12 -2.66
C ILE A 219 -4.18 4.09 -2.81
N GLU A 220 -3.38 3.87 -1.76
CA GLU A 220 -2.31 2.86 -1.76
C GLU A 220 -2.85 1.42 -1.89
N ILE A 221 -3.92 1.08 -1.18
CA ILE A 221 -4.55 -0.25 -1.28
C ILE A 221 -5.11 -0.52 -2.67
N LEU A 222 -5.78 0.47 -3.28
CA LEU A 222 -6.30 0.34 -4.64
C LEU A 222 -5.16 0.15 -5.66
N TYR A 223 -4.05 0.86 -5.50
CA TYR A 223 -2.84 0.68 -6.31
C TYR A 223 -2.27 -0.74 -6.17
N GLN A 224 -2.16 -1.24 -4.94
CA GLN A 224 -1.65 -2.60 -4.66
C GLN A 224 -2.55 -3.69 -5.25
N LEU A 225 -3.87 -3.56 -5.12
CA LEU A 225 -4.81 -4.51 -5.72
C LEU A 225 -4.74 -4.51 -7.25
N ARG A 226 -4.53 -3.34 -7.87
CA ARG A 226 -4.27 -3.28 -9.31
C ARG A 226 -3.00 -4.01 -9.68
N ASN A 227 -1.92 -3.79 -8.96
CA ASN A 227 -0.65 -4.47 -9.23
C ASN A 227 -0.78 -5.99 -9.05
N ALA A 228 -1.43 -6.45 -7.98
CA ALA A 228 -1.70 -7.87 -7.75
C ALA A 228 -2.46 -8.51 -8.92
N LEU A 229 -3.48 -7.82 -9.45
CA LEU A 229 -4.28 -8.31 -10.57
C LEU A 229 -3.49 -8.36 -11.87
N LEU A 230 -2.83 -7.26 -12.25
CA LEU A 230 -2.14 -7.16 -13.53
C LEU A 230 -0.84 -7.96 -13.59
N HIS A 231 -0.21 -8.22 -12.44
CA HIS A 231 0.95 -9.10 -12.35
C HIS A 231 0.60 -10.57 -12.14
N SER A 232 -0.69 -10.94 -12.19
CA SER A 232 -1.17 -12.32 -12.02
C SER A 232 -0.83 -12.94 -10.66
N ASP A 233 -0.70 -12.12 -9.62
CA ASP A 233 -0.49 -12.61 -8.24
C ASP A 233 -1.78 -13.13 -7.59
N VAL A 234 -2.93 -12.80 -8.17
CA VAL A 234 -4.24 -13.30 -7.79
C VAL A 234 -4.86 -14.13 -8.91
N ARG A 235 -5.78 -15.02 -8.53
CA ARG A 235 -6.56 -15.83 -9.48
C ARG A 235 -7.95 -15.22 -9.62
N PRO A 236 -8.28 -14.58 -10.76
CA PRO A 236 -9.55 -13.87 -10.92
C PRO A 236 -10.78 -14.77 -10.77
N TRP A 237 -10.67 -16.07 -11.04
CA TRP A 237 -11.79 -17.01 -10.89
C TRP A 237 -12.04 -17.47 -9.44
N ASP A 238 -11.19 -17.10 -8.49
CA ASP A 238 -11.38 -17.41 -7.08
C ASP A 238 -12.50 -16.54 -6.48
N GLN A 239 -13.46 -17.17 -5.80
CA GLN A 239 -14.61 -16.48 -5.22
C GLN A 239 -14.22 -15.48 -4.12
N SER A 240 -13.18 -15.78 -3.33
CA SER A 240 -12.66 -14.85 -2.31
C SER A 240 -12.09 -13.60 -2.97
N ILE A 241 -11.31 -13.79 -4.04
CA ILE A 241 -10.73 -12.72 -4.84
C ILE A 241 -11.83 -11.87 -5.50
N GLN A 242 -12.85 -12.49 -6.10
CA GLN A 242 -13.98 -11.77 -6.70
C GLN A 242 -14.69 -10.87 -5.67
N LYS A 243 -14.85 -11.31 -4.41
CA LYS A 243 -15.43 -10.47 -3.34
C LYS A 243 -14.55 -9.28 -2.99
N VAL A 244 -13.21 -9.45 -2.99
CA VAL A 244 -12.29 -8.33 -2.77
C VAL A 244 -12.44 -7.31 -3.89
N TYR A 245 -12.41 -7.76 -5.15
CA TYR A 245 -12.53 -6.86 -6.31
C TYR A 245 -13.93 -6.27 -6.46
N GLU A 246 -14.98 -6.93 -5.98
CA GLU A 246 -16.31 -6.34 -5.83
C GLU A 246 -16.26 -5.11 -4.92
N GLN A 247 -15.75 -5.26 -3.70
CA GLN A 247 -15.64 -4.13 -2.77
C GLN A 247 -14.69 -3.05 -3.28
N ALA A 248 -13.55 -3.44 -3.87
CA ALA A 248 -12.60 -2.50 -4.46
C ALA A 248 -13.21 -1.73 -5.64
N THR A 249 -14.09 -2.36 -6.43
CA THR A 249 -14.81 -1.71 -7.52
C THR A 249 -15.76 -0.65 -6.99
N LEU A 250 -16.57 -0.99 -5.97
CA LEU A 250 -17.51 -0.04 -5.35
C LEU A 250 -16.76 1.16 -4.77
N ILE A 251 -15.72 0.90 -3.97
CA ILE A 251 -14.85 1.93 -3.40
C ILE A 251 -14.23 2.80 -4.49
N LEU A 252 -13.73 2.21 -5.58
CA LEU A 252 -13.10 2.95 -6.67
C LEU A 252 -14.11 3.82 -7.43
N GLN A 253 -15.40 3.44 -7.48
CA GLN A 253 -16.45 4.30 -8.01
C GLN A 253 -16.66 5.54 -7.13
N GLU A 254 -16.71 5.37 -5.81
CA GLU A 254 -16.78 6.50 -4.88
C GLU A 254 -15.55 7.41 -5.03
N VAL A 255 -14.37 6.81 -5.22
CA VAL A 255 -13.14 7.57 -5.52
C VAL A 255 -13.32 8.43 -6.75
N LEU A 256 -13.75 7.83 -7.86
CA LEU A 256 -13.97 8.56 -9.11
C LEU A 256 -15.00 9.69 -8.98
N GLU A 257 -15.98 9.57 -8.09
CA GLU A 257 -17.01 10.57 -7.86
C GLU A 257 -16.47 11.83 -7.17
N PHE A 258 -15.61 11.69 -6.16
CA PHE A 258 -15.06 12.87 -5.47
C PHE A 258 -13.85 13.49 -6.19
N LEU A 259 -13.27 12.84 -7.22
CA LEU A 259 -12.12 13.40 -7.92
C LEU A 259 -12.47 14.74 -8.59
N PRO A 260 -11.73 15.82 -8.28
CA PRO A 260 -12.02 17.12 -8.87
C PRO A 260 -11.53 17.21 -10.31
N PHE A 261 -12.42 17.58 -11.23
CA PHE A 261 -12.04 18.18 -12.50
C PHE A 261 -11.71 19.67 -12.32
#